data_AF-A0A9E1I1E9-F1
#
_entry.id   AF-A0A9E1I1E9-F1
#
_cell.length_a   1.000
_cell.length_b   1.000
_cell.length_c   1.000
_cell.angle_alpha   90.00
_cell.angle_beta   90.00
_cell.angle_gamma   90.00
#
_symmetry.space_group_name_H-M   'P 1'
#
loop_
_entity.id
_entity.type
_entity.pdbx_description
1 polymer ?
#
loop_
_entity_poly.entity_id
_entity_poly.type
_entity_poly.pdbx_seq_one_letter_code
_entity_poly.pdbx_strand_id
1 'polypeptide(L)'
;MNYTNEMKIKFERMEDVTKAMPVVVDAFKSLSIYESYTNETMKRVLNDLSVKDNLIILGDGLEGYFDPEDSRKVFETVFTKLAETLTLIDFLAEAGNLGSYSSSKITAQFVNGSFKLQNEYWSGLDEDGDSELNEVDKYFF
;
A
#
# COMPACT_ATOMS: atom_id res chain seq x y z
N MET A 1 -5.66 8.75 -18.16
CA MET A 1 -6.65 8.23 -17.19
C MET A 1 -6.37 8.92 -15.88
N ASN A 2 -7.38 9.46 -15.22
CA ASN A 2 -7.22 10.03 -13.88
C ASN A 2 -7.51 8.90 -12.90
N TYR A 3 -6.47 8.47 -12.18
CA TYR A 3 -6.59 7.59 -11.04
C TYR A 3 -6.01 8.31 -9.82
N THR A 4 -6.47 7.96 -8.62
CA THR A 4 -5.98 8.52 -7.36
C THR A 4 -5.55 7.39 -6.46
N ASN A 5 -4.30 7.44 -5.97
CA ASN A 5 -3.78 6.48 -5.00
C ASN A 5 -3.76 7.10 -3.61
N GLU A 6 -4.17 6.33 -2.61
CA GLU A 6 -4.04 6.68 -1.19
C GLU A 6 -3.51 5.48 -0.41
N MET A 7 -2.66 5.72 0.58
CA MET A 7 -2.23 4.72 1.55
C MET A 7 -2.15 5.35 2.93
N LYS A 8 -2.63 4.63 3.94
CA LYS A 8 -2.49 4.96 5.36
C LYS A 8 -2.00 3.74 6.12
N ILE A 9 -1.00 3.94 6.97
CA ILE A 9 -0.51 2.92 7.90
C ILE A 9 -0.56 3.50 9.30
N LYS A 10 -1.40 2.94 10.15
CA LYS A 10 -1.64 3.34 11.53
C LYS A 10 -0.92 2.42 12.49
N PHE A 11 -0.20 3.04 13.43
CA PHE A 11 0.48 2.37 14.52
C PHE A 11 -0.18 2.73 15.85
N GLU A 12 0.04 1.94 16.90
CA GLU A 12 -0.44 2.30 18.23
C GLU A 12 0.34 3.51 18.79
N ARG A 13 1.65 3.55 18.57
CA ARG A 13 2.56 4.53 19.16
C ARG A 13 3.31 5.31 18.10
N MET A 14 3.53 6.61 18.35
CA MET A 14 4.30 7.46 17.44
C MET A 14 5.75 7.00 17.27
N GLU A 15 6.36 6.41 18.29
CA GLU A 15 7.74 5.89 18.20
C GLU A 15 7.90 4.75 17.19
N ASP A 16 6.83 4.01 16.93
CA ASP A 16 6.83 2.91 15.98
C ASP A 16 6.76 3.41 14.53
N VAL A 17 6.16 4.59 14.29
CA VAL A 17 6.20 5.27 12.99
C VAL A 17 7.63 5.58 12.58
N THR A 18 8.45 6.06 13.53
CA THR A 18 9.86 6.39 13.26
C THR A 18 10.67 5.16 12.84
N LYS A 19 10.31 3.96 13.33
CA LYS A 19 10.93 2.69 12.92
C LYS A 19 10.36 2.18 11.59
N ALA A 20 9.08 2.43 11.33
CA ALA A 20 8.38 1.98 10.15
C ALA A 20 8.67 2.79 8.89
N MET A 21 8.82 4.11 9.02
CA MET A 21 9.01 4.98 7.87
C MET A 21 10.22 4.59 6.99
N PRO A 22 11.41 4.25 7.54
CA PRO A 22 12.52 3.74 6.73
C PRO A 22 12.19 2.45 5.99
N VAL A 23 11.46 1.52 6.63
CA VAL A 23 11.06 0.25 6.01
C VAL A 23 10.10 0.47 4.85
N VAL A 24 9.14 1.38 5.00
CA VAL A 24 8.20 1.77 3.94
C VAL A 24 8.95 2.40 2.77
N VAL A 25 9.86 3.33 3.04
CA VAL A 25 10.69 3.98 2.02
C VAL A 25 11.54 2.95 1.27
N ASP A 26 12.17 2.02 1.97
CA ASP A 26 12.99 0.97 1.36
C ASP A 26 12.14 0.00 0.55
N ALA A 27 10.93 -0.32 1.00
CA ALA A 27 9.99 -1.12 0.23
C ALA A 27 9.63 -0.44 -1.10
N PHE A 28 9.30 0.86 -1.09
CA PHE A 28 9.02 1.61 -2.32
C PHE A 28 10.25 1.68 -3.25
N LYS A 29 11.45 1.88 -2.70
CA LYS A 29 12.67 1.85 -3.50
C LYS A 29 12.93 0.49 -4.13
N SER A 30 12.60 -0.61 -3.43
CA SER A 30 12.78 -1.97 -3.96
C SER A 30 11.88 -2.28 -5.16
N LEU A 31 10.77 -1.54 -5.32
CA LEU A 31 9.85 -1.67 -6.45
C LEU A 31 10.39 -1.07 -7.75
N SER A 32 11.49 -0.30 -7.69
CA SER A 32 12.17 0.25 -8.88
C SER A 32 12.76 -0.82 -9.83
N ILE A 33 12.63 -2.10 -9.48
CA ILE A 33 13.07 -3.25 -10.28
C ILE A 33 12.01 -3.66 -11.32
N TYR A 34 10.75 -3.22 -11.18
CA TYR A 34 9.72 -3.49 -12.19
C TYR A 34 9.82 -2.48 -13.34
N GLU A 35 9.99 -2.98 -14.57
CA GLU A 35 10.24 -2.20 -15.80
C GLU A 35 9.18 -1.13 -16.12
N SER A 36 8.01 -1.19 -15.47
CA SER A 36 6.87 -0.27 -15.66
C SER A 36 6.89 0.99 -14.80
N TYR A 37 7.72 1.08 -13.75
CA TYR A 37 7.76 2.27 -12.88
C TYR A 37 8.96 3.16 -13.17
N THR A 38 8.70 4.34 -13.73
CA THR A 38 9.78 5.29 -14.00
C THR A 38 10.42 5.78 -12.69
N ASN A 39 11.72 6.09 -12.74
CA ASN A 39 12.42 6.74 -11.63
C ASN A 39 11.68 8.01 -11.14
N GLU A 40 10.97 8.72 -12.01
CA GLU A 40 10.20 9.92 -11.66
C GLU A 40 8.93 9.58 -10.88
N THR A 41 8.21 8.51 -11.22
CA THR A 41 7.07 8.02 -10.44
C THR A 41 7.49 7.70 -9.01
N MET A 42 8.60 6.98 -8.84
CA MET A 42 9.10 6.62 -7.51
C MET A 42 9.58 7.83 -6.72
N LYS A 43 10.24 8.80 -7.36
CA LYS A 43 10.60 10.06 -6.70
C LYS A 43 9.36 10.79 -6.19
N ARG A 44 8.28 10.84 -6.97
CA ARG A 44 7.02 11.48 -6.54
C ARG A 44 6.40 10.77 -5.34
N VAL A 45 6.29 9.44 -5.39
CA VAL A 45 5.80 8.63 -4.25
C VAL A 45 6.61 8.92 -2.99
N LEU A 46 7.94 8.93 -3.10
CA LEU A 46 8.82 9.17 -1.96
C LEU A 46 8.73 10.62 -1.44
N ASN A 47 8.45 11.60 -2.29
CA ASN A 47 8.26 13.00 -1.89
C ASN A 47 6.91 13.22 -1.20
N ASP A 48 5.89 12.46 -1.57
CA ASP A 48 4.52 12.61 -1.06
C ASP A 48 4.24 11.73 0.16
N LEU A 49 5.17 10.83 0.51
CA LEU A 49 5.13 10.12 1.79
C LEU A 49 5.31 11.10 2.94
N SER A 50 4.37 11.07 3.87
CA SER A 50 4.37 11.94 5.04
C SER A 50 4.00 11.18 6.32
N VAL A 51 4.33 11.78 7.45
CA VAL A 51 3.97 11.29 8.77
C VAL A 51 3.08 12.33 9.45
N LYS A 52 1.97 11.87 10.01
CA LYS A 52 1.07 12.67 10.85
C LYS A 52 0.70 11.86 12.08
N ASP A 53 1.14 12.30 13.24
CA ASP A 53 0.96 11.58 14.51
C ASP A 53 1.48 10.13 14.43
N ASN A 54 0.60 9.15 14.63
CA ASN A 54 0.87 7.73 14.52
C ASN A 54 0.53 7.13 13.14
N LEU A 55 0.47 7.96 12.09
CA LEU A 55 0.12 7.58 10.73
C LEU A 55 1.26 7.87 9.75
N ILE A 56 1.53 6.90 8.87
CA ILE A 56 2.23 7.12 7.59
C ILE A 56 1.18 7.28 6.51
N ILE A 57 1.31 8.30 5.67
CA ILE A 57 0.34 8.64 4.63
C ILE A 57 1.06 8.78 3.28
N LEU A 58 0.48 8.23 2.22
CA LEU A 58 0.81 8.53 0.83
C LEU A 58 -0.45 9.00 0.12
N GLY A 59 -0.35 10.09 -0.63
CA GLY A 59 -1.46 10.64 -1.42
C GLY A 59 -2.48 11.39 -0.56
N ASP A 60 -2.21 12.67 -0.29
CA ASP A 60 -3.17 13.65 0.27
C ASP A 60 -3.74 14.57 -0.84
N GLY A 61 -3.68 14.15 -2.11
CA GLY A 61 -4.06 15.01 -3.23
C GLY A 61 -4.02 14.37 -4.61
N LEU A 62 -5.20 14.03 -5.12
CA LEU A 62 -5.71 14.11 -6.50
C LEU A 62 -4.95 13.47 -7.70
N GLU A 63 -3.69 13.05 -7.57
CA GLU A 63 -2.94 12.40 -8.65
C GLU A 63 -2.50 10.99 -8.27
N GLY A 64 -2.69 10.06 -9.19
CA GLY A 64 -2.27 8.69 -9.05
C GLY A 64 -0.86 8.45 -9.60
N TYR A 65 -0.15 7.54 -8.94
CA TYR A 65 1.19 7.06 -9.26
C TYR A 65 1.16 5.73 -10.02
N PHE A 66 0.16 4.90 -9.72
CA PHE A 66 -0.01 3.55 -10.22
C PHE A 66 -1.43 3.37 -10.73
N ASP A 67 -1.65 2.58 -11.78
CA ASP A 67 -3.01 2.17 -12.12
C ASP A 67 -3.58 1.20 -11.06
N PRO A 68 -4.90 0.89 -11.09
CA PRO A 68 -5.50 0.01 -10.08
C PRO A 68 -4.90 -1.39 -9.99
N GLU A 69 -4.44 -1.98 -11.08
CA GLU A 69 -3.82 -3.32 -11.06
C GLU A 69 -2.45 -3.27 -10.37
N ASP A 70 -1.63 -2.30 -10.76
CA ASP A 70 -0.27 -2.13 -10.26
C ASP A 70 -0.23 -1.65 -8.81
N SER A 71 -1.13 -0.73 -8.43
CA SER A 71 -1.26 -0.24 -7.05
C SER A 71 -1.42 -1.39 -6.06
N ARG A 72 -2.11 -2.46 -6.49
CA ARG A 72 -2.33 -3.62 -5.65
C ARG A 72 -1.02 -4.33 -5.30
N LYS A 73 -0.21 -4.63 -6.32
CA LYS A 73 1.08 -5.33 -6.16
C LYS A 73 2.07 -4.48 -5.36
N VAL A 74 2.04 -3.17 -5.60
CA VAL A 74 2.88 -2.19 -4.89
C VAL A 74 2.56 -2.18 -3.39
N PHE A 75 1.30 -1.95 -3.01
CA PHE A 75 0.93 -1.85 -1.60
C PHE A 75 1.02 -3.20 -0.87
N GLU A 76 0.71 -4.31 -1.54
CA GLU A 76 0.93 -5.65 -0.99
C GLU A 76 2.41 -5.88 -0.64
N THR A 77 3.33 -5.47 -1.53
CA THR A 77 4.77 -5.58 -1.29
C THR A 77 5.20 -4.73 -0.10
N VAL A 78 4.72 -3.48 -0.02
CA VAL A 78 5.04 -2.56 1.07
C VAL A 78 4.57 -3.11 2.43
N PHE A 79 3.32 -3.57 2.52
CA PHE A 79 2.76 -4.10 3.76
C PHE A 79 3.41 -5.42 4.17
N THR A 80 3.70 -6.30 3.21
CA THR A 80 4.42 -7.56 3.46
C THR A 80 5.82 -7.26 4.00
N LYS A 81 6.56 -6.35 3.37
CA LYS A 81 7.92 -5.99 3.80
C LYS A 81 7.94 -5.37 5.20
N LEU A 82 6.92 -4.58 5.51
CA LEU A 82 6.74 -3.99 6.83
C LEU A 82 6.53 -5.08 7.89
N ALA A 83 5.62 -6.02 7.66
CA ALA A 83 5.36 -7.15 8.55
C ALA A 83 6.59 -8.06 8.74
N GLU A 84 7.32 -8.35 7.66
CA GLU A 84 8.57 -9.13 7.69
C GLU A 84 9.68 -8.48 8.53
N THR A 85 9.74 -7.15 8.51
CA THR A 85 10.84 -6.40 9.13
C THR A 85 10.52 -6.03 10.59
N LEU A 86 9.26 -5.71 10.88
CA LEU A 86 8.82 -5.21 12.18
C LEU A 86 7.93 -6.22 12.91
N THR A 87 8.47 -7.42 13.14
CA THR A 87 7.71 -8.56 13.68
C THR A 87 7.12 -8.36 15.08
N LEU A 88 7.52 -7.30 15.78
CA LEU A 88 7.06 -6.95 17.14
C LEU A 88 6.22 -5.66 17.18
N ILE A 89 5.89 -5.07 16.04
CA ILE A 89 5.16 -3.80 15.97
C ILE A 89 3.85 -4.01 15.23
N ASP A 90 2.76 -3.85 15.98
CA ASP A 90 1.41 -3.94 15.44
C ASP A 90 1.08 -2.73 14.55
N PHE A 91 0.41 -2.98 13.43
CA PHE A 91 -0.08 -1.93 12.54
C PHE A 91 -1.37 -2.34 11.82
N LEU A 92 -2.14 -1.33 11.44
CA LEU A 92 -3.28 -1.45 10.54
C LEU A 92 -2.99 -0.59 9.31
N ALA A 93 -3.18 -1.14 8.13
CA ALA A 93 -2.96 -0.44 6.89
C ALA A 93 -4.18 -0.52 5.98
N GLU A 94 -4.44 0.58 5.29
CA GLU A 94 -5.39 0.65 4.18
C GLU A 94 -4.71 1.35 3.02
N ALA A 95 -4.94 0.85 1.81
CA ALA A 95 -4.57 1.54 0.59
C ALA A 95 -5.65 1.35 -0.46
N GLY A 96 -5.71 2.27 -1.40
CA GLY A 96 -6.68 2.20 -2.47
C GLY A 96 -6.23 2.92 -3.71
N ASN A 97 -6.88 2.54 -4.80
CA ASN A 97 -6.84 3.25 -6.06
C ASN A 97 -8.26 3.43 -6.58
N LEU A 98 -8.62 4.67 -6.90
CA LEU A 98 -9.87 4.98 -7.57
C LEU A 98 -9.56 5.50 -8.97
N GLY A 99 -9.89 4.69 -9.98
CA GLY A 99 -9.89 5.06 -11.38
C GLY A 99 -11.33 5.20 -11.91
N SER A 100 -11.47 5.77 -13.11
CA SER A 100 -12.80 5.97 -13.72
C SER A 100 -13.51 4.66 -14.12
N TYR A 101 -12.76 3.60 -14.39
CA TYR A 101 -13.28 2.30 -14.86
C TYR A 101 -12.75 1.10 -14.07
N SER A 102 -11.96 1.35 -13.04
CA SER A 102 -11.41 0.32 -12.18
C SER A 102 -11.05 0.90 -10.83
N SER A 103 -11.10 0.06 -9.80
CA SER A 103 -10.72 0.42 -8.46
C SER A 103 -10.03 -0.75 -7.77
N SER A 104 -9.12 -0.44 -6.86
CA SER A 104 -8.54 -1.42 -5.97
C SER A 104 -8.59 -0.93 -4.53
N LYS A 105 -8.73 -1.86 -3.60
CA LYS A 105 -8.65 -1.61 -2.17
C LYS A 105 -7.85 -2.72 -1.52
N ILE A 106 -6.93 -2.35 -0.65
CA ILE A 106 -6.13 -3.26 0.15
C ILE A 106 -6.28 -2.88 1.59
N THR A 107 -6.56 -3.87 2.43
CA THR A 107 -6.45 -3.73 3.87
C THR A 107 -5.46 -4.76 4.39
N ALA A 108 -4.59 -4.34 5.30
CA ALA A 108 -3.67 -5.24 5.96
C ALA A 108 -3.66 -4.99 7.47
N GLN A 109 -3.44 -6.05 8.24
CA GLN A 109 -3.24 -5.98 9.67
C GLN A 109 -2.07 -6.86 10.06
N PHE A 110 -1.20 -6.32 10.91
CA PHE A 110 -0.19 -7.10 11.62
C PHE A 110 -0.47 -6.96 13.11
N VAL A 111 -0.80 -8.06 13.76
CA VAL A 111 -1.12 -8.09 15.19
C VAL A 111 -0.51 -9.34 15.80
N ASN A 112 0.32 -9.17 16.83
CA ASN A 112 0.93 -10.27 17.58
C ASN A 112 1.61 -11.33 16.69
N GLY A 113 2.42 -10.91 15.72
CA GLY A 113 3.13 -11.83 14.81
C GLY A 113 2.28 -12.38 13.65
N SER A 114 0.97 -12.10 13.61
CA SER A 114 0.08 -12.55 12.54
C SER A 114 -0.18 -11.42 11.55
N PHE A 115 0.11 -11.68 10.27
CA PHE A 115 -0.19 -10.78 9.17
C PHE A 115 -1.38 -11.29 8.37
N LYS A 116 -2.37 -10.43 8.16
CA LYS A 116 -3.47 -10.68 7.23
C LYS A 116 -3.57 -9.55 6.23
N LEU A 117 -3.79 -9.90 4.97
CA LEU A 117 -4.01 -8.95 3.89
C LEU A 117 -5.21 -9.38 3.07
N GLN A 118 -6.10 -8.43 2.81
CA GLN A 118 -7.25 -8.59 1.94
C GLN A 118 -7.17 -7.59 0.81
N ASN A 119 -7.53 -8.03 -0.38
CA ASN A 119 -7.45 -7.25 -1.60
C ASN A 119 -8.72 -7.40 -2.42
N GLU A 120 -9.32 -6.26 -2.76
CA GLU A 120 -10.49 -6.15 -3.60
C GLU A 120 -10.08 -5.40 -4.87
N TYR A 121 -10.33 -6.00 -6.03
CA TYR A 121 -10.15 -5.36 -7.32
C TYR A 121 -11.47 -5.40 -8.10
N TRP A 122 -11.78 -4.29 -8.76
CA TRP A 122 -12.93 -4.19 -9.64
C TRP A 122 -12.52 -3.53 -10.96
N SER A 123 -13.01 -4.06 -12.07
CA SER A 123 -12.87 -3.45 -13.40
C SER A 123 -14.18 -3.49 -14.18
N GLY A 124 -14.71 -2.33 -14.54
CA GLY A 124 -15.90 -2.17 -15.36
C GLY A 124 -15.59 -1.98 -16.84
N LEU A 125 -14.69 -2.79 -17.40
CA LEU A 125 -14.35 -2.72 -18.83
C LEU A 125 -15.44 -3.34 -19.73
N ASP A 126 -16.42 -4.04 -19.16
CA ASP A 126 -17.61 -4.59 -19.81
C ASP A 126 -18.91 -4.34 -18.99
N GLU A 127 -20.07 -4.68 -19.56
CA GLU A 127 -21.41 -4.43 -18.97
C GLU A 127 -21.67 -5.25 -17.68
N ASP A 128 -20.84 -6.26 -17.41
CA ASP A 128 -21.01 -7.20 -16.29
C ASP A 128 -20.01 -6.98 -15.14
N GLY A 129 -18.91 -6.24 -15.36
CA GLY A 129 -18.00 -5.73 -14.34
C GLY A 129 -17.39 -6.81 -13.45
N ASP A 130 -16.21 -7.31 -13.82
CA ASP A 130 -15.50 -8.33 -13.04
C ASP A 130 -14.96 -7.79 -11.69
N SER A 131 -15.21 -8.54 -10.62
CA SER A 131 -14.66 -8.31 -9.28
C SER A 131 -13.83 -9.48 -8.80
N GLU A 132 -12.60 -9.23 -8.34
CA GLU A 132 -11.72 -10.22 -7.73
C GLU A 132 -11.51 -9.90 -6.24
N LEU A 133 -11.69 -10.90 -5.38
CA LEU A 133 -11.31 -10.85 -3.96
C LEU A 133 -10.18 -11.86 -3.72
N ASN A 134 -9.05 -11.37 -3.21
CA ASN A 134 -7.90 -12.21 -2.85
C ASN A 134 -7.54 -11.99 -1.37
N GLU A 135 -7.35 -13.09 -0.63
CA GLU A 135 -6.92 -13.06 0.77
C GLU A 135 -5.56 -13.76 0.94
N VAL A 136 -4.68 -13.14 1.72
CA VAL A 136 -3.34 -13.64 2.03
C VAL A 136 -3.13 -13.62 3.55
N ASP A 137 -2.92 -14.79 4.14
CA ASP A 137 -2.56 -14.95 5.56
C ASP A 137 -1.10 -15.41 5.69
N LYS A 138 -0.31 -14.72 6.52
CA LYS A 138 1.09 -15.07 6.85
C LYS A 138 1.34 -15.00 8.35
N TYR A 139 2.21 -15.88 8.86
CA TYR A 139 2.60 -15.92 10.28
C TYR A 139 4.11 -15.72 10.42
N PHE A 140 4.50 -14.79 11.29
CA PHE A 140 5.88 -14.44 11.58
C PHE A 140 6.16 -14.81 13.04
N PHE A 141 7.12 -15.72 13.27
CA PHE A 141 7.49 -16.27 14.58
C PHE A 141 8.87 -15.76 15.02
#